data_AF-A0A6P5RMW4-F1
#
_entry.id   AF-A0A6P5RMW4-F1
#
_cell.length_a   1.000
_cell.length_b   1.000
_cell.length_c   1.000
_cell.angle_alpha   90.00
_cell.angle_beta   90.00
_cell.angle_gamma   90.00
#
_symmetry.space_group_name_H-M   'P 1'
#
loop_
_entity.id
_entity.type
_entity.pdbx_description
1 polymer ?
#
loop_
_entity_poly.entity_id
_entity_poly.type
_entity_poly.pdbx_seq_one_letter_code
_entity_poly.pdbx_strand_id
1 'polypeptide(L)'
;LGSGLHGLGIGAVGLDWSSISSYLGSPLASPWFATANVAAGVFLVLYVIAPLAYWLNLYNAKNFPIFSDGLFTSTGQSYNISAIIDPNFRLDIDAYEREGPLHISTFFAIIYGVNFACLTATVVHVLLFNGSFVQWTSLGCTFNGLMAYYIALNSVRDIWQLSTSAFRKKKMDVHTKLMRKYKQVPGWWFMCILVANIVATIFTCHYYNDQLQLKWWGVFIACGLALFFTLPIGVITATTNQKPALNVITEYIIGYLYPGYPVANICFK
;
A
#
# COMPACT_ATOMS: atom_id res chain seq x y z
N LEU A 1 -27.57 -2.66 5.36
CA LEU A 1 -27.19 -3.26 4.05
C LEU A 1 -26.78 -2.20 3.03
N GLY A 2 -27.58 -1.14 2.80
CA GLY A 2 -27.26 -0.12 1.79
C GLY A 2 -26.36 1.04 2.21
N SER A 3 -26.15 1.31 3.50
CA SER A 3 -25.22 2.37 3.94
C SER A 3 -23.77 2.01 3.58
N GLY A 4 -22.99 2.98 3.10
CA GLY A 4 -21.54 2.83 2.87
C GLY A 4 -20.69 2.94 4.15
N LEU A 5 -21.25 3.46 5.24
CA LEU A 5 -20.57 3.64 6.53
C LEU A 5 -20.80 2.48 7.50
N HIS A 6 -21.97 1.85 7.45
CA HIS A 6 -22.37 0.77 8.38
C HIS A 6 -23.00 -0.43 7.65
N GLY A 7 -22.73 -0.57 6.35
CA GLY A 7 -23.32 -1.61 5.52
C GLY A 7 -22.42 -1.96 4.33
N LEU A 8 -22.94 -2.84 3.48
CA LEU A 8 -22.23 -3.33 2.29
C LEU A 8 -22.42 -2.41 1.07
N GLY A 9 -23.02 -1.23 1.23
CA GLY A 9 -23.27 -0.29 0.13
C GLY A 9 -24.28 -0.76 -0.93
N ILE A 10 -25.05 -1.83 -0.68
CA ILE A 10 -26.01 -2.38 -1.66
C ILE A 10 -27.11 -1.35 -1.96
N GLY A 11 -27.13 -0.84 -3.19
CA GLY A 11 -28.14 0.13 -3.64
C GLY A 11 -27.86 1.59 -3.25
N ALA A 12 -26.68 1.92 -2.70
CA ALA A 12 -26.26 3.31 -2.52
C ALA A 12 -25.78 3.90 -3.85
N VAL A 13 -26.70 4.52 -4.59
CA VAL A 13 -26.38 5.27 -5.80
C VAL A 13 -26.24 6.75 -5.44
N GLY A 14 -25.00 7.23 -5.37
CA GLY A 14 -24.68 8.66 -5.29
C GLY A 14 -24.36 9.20 -6.68
N LEU A 15 -25.06 10.24 -7.13
CA LEU A 15 -24.76 10.98 -8.37
C LEU A 15 -23.87 12.20 -8.11
N ASP A 16 -23.15 12.22 -7.00
CA ASP A 16 -22.30 13.33 -6.63
C ASP A 16 -20.90 13.17 -7.22
N TRP A 17 -20.46 14.21 -7.92
CA TRP A 17 -19.14 14.26 -8.55
C TRP A 17 -18.01 14.18 -7.50
N SER A 18 -18.26 14.62 -6.27
CA SER A 18 -17.35 14.48 -5.13
C SER A 18 -17.02 13.03 -4.81
N SER A 19 -18.01 12.14 -4.71
CA SER A 19 -17.76 10.72 -4.44
C SER A 19 -17.01 10.05 -5.59
N ILE A 20 -17.38 10.34 -6.85
CA ILE A 20 -16.71 9.79 -8.03
C ILE A 20 -15.26 10.27 -8.13
N SER A 21 -15.02 11.57 -7.94
CA SER A 21 -13.68 12.16 -8.02
C SER A 21 -12.80 11.82 -6.82
N SER A 22 -13.38 11.58 -5.64
CA SER A 22 -12.64 11.13 -4.45
C SER A 22 -12.02 9.75 -4.64
N TYR A 23 -12.72 8.84 -5.33
CA TYR A 23 -12.23 7.49 -5.61
C TYR A 23 -11.12 7.48 -6.68
N LEU A 24 -11.30 8.27 -7.74
CA LEU A 24 -10.33 8.37 -8.83
C LEU A 24 -9.12 9.26 -8.46
N GLY A 25 -9.23 10.06 -7.40
CA GLY A 25 -8.19 10.97 -6.89
C GLY A 25 -7.79 12.12 -7.85
N SER A 26 -8.21 12.05 -9.11
CA SER A 26 -7.94 13.01 -10.16
C SER A 26 -9.10 13.05 -11.15
N PRO A 27 -9.47 14.24 -11.67
CA PRO A 27 -10.45 14.37 -12.74
C PRO A 27 -9.95 13.87 -14.11
N LEU A 28 -8.70 13.38 -14.18
CA LEU A 28 -8.14 12.77 -15.40
C LEU A 28 -8.87 11.47 -15.74
N ALA A 29 -9.26 11.32 -17.01
CA ALA A 29 -9.93 10.14 -17.53
C ALA A 29 -9.04 8.89 -17.35
N SER A 30 -9.42 8.01 -16.42
CA SER A 30 -8.86 6.67 -16.31
C SER A 30 -9.28 5.81 -17.52
N PRO A 31 -8.40 4.99 -18.11
CA PRO A 31 -8.77 4.12 -19.21
C PRO A 31 -9.89 3.16 -18.78
N TRP A 32 -10.88 2.97 -19.66
CA TRP A 32 -12.08 2.17 -19.38
C TRP A 32 -11.77 0.77 -18.85
N PHE A 33 -10.80 0.09 -19.45
CA PHE A 33 -10.38 -1.25 -19.03
C PHE A 33 -9.93 -1.30 -17.56
N ALA A 34 -9.16 -0.29 -17.12
CA ALA A 34 -8.69 -0.23 -15.72
C ALA A 34 -9.88 -0.03 -14.76
N THR A 35 -10.80 0.87 -15.11
CA THR A 35 -12.01 1.13 -14.31
C THR A 35 -12.91 -0.10 -14.23
N ALA A 36 -13.12 -0.80 -15.35
CA ALA A 36 -13.92 -2.03 -15.38
C ALA A 36 -13.28 -3.15 -14.54
N ASN A 37 -11.95 -3.30 -14.60
CA ASN A 37 -11.23 -4.30 -13.80
C ASN A 37 -11.32 -4.01 -12.30
N VAL A 38 -11.18 -2.75 -11.92
CA VAL A 38 -11.34 -2.30 -10.52
C VAL A 38 -12.78 -2.54 -10.04
N ALA A 39 -13.78 -2.20 -10.84
CA ALA A 39 -15.19 -2.44 -10.52
C ALA A 39 -15.50 -3.93 -10.35
N ALA A 40 -14.97 -4.78 -11.24
CA ALA A 40 -15.10 -6.24 -11.12
C ALA A 40 -14.42 -6.77 -9.84
N GLY A 41 -13.24 -6.24 -9.49
CA GLY A 41 -12.54 -6.59 -8.26
C GLY A 41 -13.31 -6.19 -7.00
N VAL A 42 -13.84 -4.96 -6.96
CA VAL A 42 -14.71 -4.50 -5.86
C VAL A 42 -15.94 -5.39 -5.74
N PHE A 43 -16.62 -5.70 -6.85
CA PHE A 43 -17.80 -6.57 -6.85
C PHE A 43 -17.47 -7.96 -6.30
N LEU A 44 -16.38 -8.56 -6.77
CA LEU A 44 -15.94 -9.89 -6.35
C LEU A 44 -15.60 -9.90 -4.85
N VAL A 45 -14.80 -8.95 -4.36
CA VAL A 45 -14.37 -8.91 -2.95
C VAL A 45 -15.53 -8.57 -2.02
N LEU A 46 -16.31 -7.54 -2.35
CA LEU A 46 -17.37 -7.01 -1.48
C LEU A 46 -18.63 -7.88 -1.47
N TYR A 47 -19.05 -8.41 -2.61
CA TYR A 47 -20.33 -9.12 -2.73
C TYR A 47 -20.21 -10.64 -2.84
N VAL A 48 -19.03 -11.17 -3.18
CA VAL A 48 -18.81 -12.62 -3.28
C VAL A 48 -17.94 -13.11 -2.12
N ILE A 49 -16.69 -12.65 -2.01
CA ILE A 49 -15.73 -13.19 -1.03
C ILE A 49 -16.12 -12.82 0.40
N ALA A 50 -16.34 -11.53 0.72
CA ALA A 50 -16.62 -11.11 2.08
C ALA A 50 -17.87 -11.76 2.68
N PRO A 51 -19.00 -11.83 1.95
CA PRO A 51 -20.19 -12.52 2.46
C PRO A 51 -19.98 -14.03 2.56
N LEU A 52 -19.36 -14.68 1.56
CA LEU A 52 -19.04 -16.12 1.61
C LEU A 52 -18.14 -16.46 2.81
N ALA A 53 -17.14 -15.64 3.09
CA ALA A 53 -16.25 -15.82 4.23
C ALA A 53 -17.01 -15.72 5.57
N TYR A 54 -17.95 -14.78 5.65
CA TYR A 54 -18.80 -14.61 6.84
C TYR A 54 -19.75 -15.81 7.04
N TRP A 55 -20.42 -16.29 5.99
CA TRP A 55 -21.36 -17.40 6.09
C TRP A 55 -20.69 -18.74 6.41
N LEU A 56 -19.49 -18.98 5.86
CA LEU A 56 -18.65 -20.13 6.19
C LEU A 56 -18.02 -20.03 7.59
N ASN A 57 -18.28 -18.95 8.34
CA ASN A 57 -17.75 -18.71 9.68
C ASN A 57 -16.22 -18.79 9.76
N LEU A 58 -15.53 -18.34 8.72
CA LEU A 58 -14.07 -18.26 8.72
C LEU A 58 -13.63 -17.28 9.82
N TYR A 59 -12.66 -17.67 10.65
CA TYR A 59 -12.16 -16.88 11.80
C TYR A 59 -13.22 -16.50 12.85
N ASN A 60 -14.22 -17.35 13.08
CA ASN A 60 -15.33 -17.05 14.00
C ASN A 60 -16.05 -15.73 13.63
N ALA A 61 -16.11 -15.43 12.32
CA ALA A 61 -16.68 -14.22 11.75
C ALA A 61 -18.07 -13.86 12.30
N LYS A 62 -18.92 -14.84 12.61
CA LYS A 62 -20.29 -14.63 13.09
C LYS A 62 -20.37 -13.97 14.48
N ASN A 63 -19.26 -13.91 15.21
CA ASN A 63 -19.19 -13.22 16.50
C ASN A 63 -19.13 -11.69 16.34
N PHE A 64 -18.89 -11.19 15.11
CA PHE A 64 -18.65 -9.77 14.83
C PHE A 64 -19.54 -9.27 13.69
N PRO A 65 -19.78 -7.96 13.59
CA PRO A 65 -20.44 -7.39 12.41
C PRO A 65 -19.64 -7.66 11.13
N ILE A 66 -20.34 -7.93 10.01
CA ILE A 66 -19.70 -8.14 8.68
C ILE A 66 -18.81 -6.96 8.31
N PHE A 67 -19.29 -5.74 8.58
CA PHE A 67 -18.61 -4.48 8.30
C PHE A 67 -18.51 -3.67 9.59
N SER A 68 -17.28 -3.44 10.05
CA SER A 68 -16.97 -2.52 11.15
C SER A 68 -15.49 -2.15 11.09
N ASP A 69 -15.19 -0.90 11.42
CA ASP A 69 -13.87 -0.33 11.67
C ASP A 69 -13.37 -0.58 13.11
N GLY A 70 -14.23 -1.10 13.98
CA GLY A 70 -13.92 -1.39 15.37
C GLY A 70 -13.06 -2.63 15.58
N LEU A 71 -12.43 -2.68 16.75
CA LEU A 71 -11.71 -3.83 17.27
C LEU A 71 -12.59 -4.59 18.25
N PHE A 72 -12.49 -5.92 18.24
CA PHE A 72 -13.31 -6.80 19.05
C PHE A 72 -12.49 -7.83 19.83
N THR A 73 -13.02 -8.25 20.97
CA THR A 73 -12.57 -9.41 21.76
C THR A 73 -13.11 -10.71 21.15
N SER A 74 -12.59 -11.88 21.51
CA SER A 74 -13.09 -13.17 20.99
C SER A 74 -14.61 -13.41 21.16
N THR A 75 -15.25 -12.71 22.11
CA THR A 75 -16.67 -12.84 22.45
C THR A 75 -17.60 -11.88 21.69
N GLY A 76 -17.08 -10.98 20.86
CA GLY A 76 -17.89 -10.00 20.12
C GLY A 76 -17.98 -8.62 20.78
N GLN A 77 -17.45 -8.44 21.98
CA GLN A 77 -17.44 -7.13 22.65
C GLN A 77 -16.36 -6.21 22.10
N SER A 78 -16.59 -4.90 22.18
CA SER A 78 -15.61 -3.88 21.78
C SER A 78 -14.33 -4.01 22.61
N TYR A 79 -13.18 -4.01 21.93
CA TYR A 79 -11.88 -4.18 22.56
C TYR A 79 -11.43 -2.90 23.25
N ASN A 80 -11.07 -2.97 24.53
CA ASN A 80 -10.61 -1.81 25.28
C ASN A 80 -9.12 -1.54 25.03
N ILE A 81 -8.83 -0.68 24.06
CA ILE A 81 -7.46 -0.30 23.68
C ILE A 81 -6.72 0.38 24.84
N SER A 82 -7.42 1.12 25.70
CA SER A 82 -6.79 1.81 26.84
C SER A 82 -6.31 0.85 27.94
N ALA A 83 -6.80 -0.39 27.98
CA ALA A 83 -6.38 -1.38 28.95
C ALA A 83 -5.01 -2.00 28.62
N ILE A 84 -4.60 -1.96 27.34
CA ILE A 84 -3.34 -2.57 26.86
C ILE A 84 -2.25 -1.54 26.55
N ILE A 85 -2.54 -0.25 26.73
CA ILE A 85 -1.60 0.85 26.44
C ILE A 85 -1.21 1.54 27.74
N ASP A 86 0.11 1.60 27.98
CA ASP A 86 0.69 2.34 29.09
C ASP A 86 0.53 3.86 28.94
N PRO A 87 0.68 4.66 30.02
CA PRO A 87 0.70 6.13 29.95
C PRO A 87 1.76 6.70 28.99
N ASN A 88 2.80 5.91 28.69
CA ASN A 88 3.83 6.23 27.72
C ASN A 88 3.48 5.78 26.29
N PHE A 89 2.22 5.45 25.99
CA PHE A 89 1.76 4.93 24.68
C PHE A 89 2.51 3.68 24.18
N ARG A 90 3.01 2.85 25.10
CA ARG A 90 3.63 1.57 24.80
C ARG A 90 2.62 0.46 24.98
N LEU A 91 2.77 -0.61 24.20
CA LEU A 91 1.94 -1.79 24.35
C LEU A 91 2.43 -2.59 25.56
N ASP A 92 1.57 -2.79 26.55
CA ASP A 92 1.79 -3.70 27.66
C ASP A 92 1.46 -5.13 27.20
N ILE A 93 2.50 -5.95 27.08
CA ILE A 93 2.39 -7.34 26.61
C ILE A 93 1.65 -8.19 27.66
N ASP A 94 1.86 -7.95 28.95
CA ASP A 94 1.23 -8.71 30.03
C ASP A 94 -0.26 -8.36 30.13
N ALA A 95 -0.64 -7.10 29.91
CA ALA A 95 -2.05 -6.72 29.76
C ALA A 95 -2.68 -7.31 28.50
N TYR A 96 -1.96 -7.30 27.38
CA TYR A 96 -2.42 -7.90 26.12
C TYR A 96 -2.66 -9.42 26.24
N GLU A 97 -1.78 -10.15 26.91
CA GLU A 97 -1.95 -11.59 27.15
C GLU A 97 -3.17 -11.89 28.04
N ARG A 98 -3.50 -11.00 28.98
CA ARG A 98 -4.67 -11.13 29.86
C ARG A 98 -6.00 -10.84 29.13
N GLU A 99 -6.03 -9.79 28.32
CA GLU A 99 -7.21 -9.39 27.54
C GLU A 99 -7.43 -10.30 26.31
N GLY A 100 -6.37 -10.92 25.83
CA GLY A 100 -6.39 -11.82 24.69
C GLY A 100 -6.26 -11.11 23.33
N PRO A 101 -6.18 -11.89 22.24
CA PRO A 101 -5.90 -11.36 20.91
C PRO A 101 -7.04 -10.49 20.38
N LEU A 102 -6.67 -9.39 19.73
CA LEU A 102 -7.61 -8.51 19.02
C LEU A 102 -8.16 -9.21 17.78
N HIS A 103 -9.45 -9.03 17.55
CA HIS A 103 -10.16 -9.49 16.36
C HIS A 103 -10.67 -8.30 15.57
N ILE A 104 -10.64 -8.43 14.24
CA ILE A 104 -11.14 -7.43 13.30
C ILE A 104 -12.29 -8.02 12.50
N SER A 105 -13.15 -7.15 11.94
CA SER A 105 -14.25 -7.60 11.10
C SER A 105 -13.74 -8.39 9.89
N THR A 106 -14.54 -9.36 9.44
CA THR A 106 -14.19 -10.24 8.29
C THR A 106 -13.91 -9.42 7.03
N PHE A 107 -14.69 -8.35 6.80
CA PHE A 107 -14.46 -7.45 5.69
C PHE A 107 -13.08 -6.78 5.77
N PHE A 108 -12.72 -6.22 6.94
CA PHE A 108 -11.42 -5.57 7.12
C PHE A 108 -10.29 -6.58 6.89
N ALA A 109 -10.37 -7.78 7.47
CA ALA A 109 -9.37 -8.84 7.30
C ALA A 109 -9.13 -9.19 5.82
N ILE A 110 -10.20 -9.33 5.03
CA ILE A 110 -10.11 -9.62 3.59
C ILE A 110 -9.46 -8.45 2.85
N ILE A 111 -9.82 -7.21 3.16
CA ILE A 111 -9.22 -6.03 2.53
C ILE A 111 -7.71 -5.94 2.82
N TYR A 112 -7.25 -6.26 4.03
CA TYR A 112 -5.81 -6.38 4.31
C TYR A 112 -5.16 -7.47 3.45
N GLY A 113 -5.78 -8.65 3.35
CA GLY A 113 -5.29 -9.73 2.49
C GLY A 113 -5.16 -9.32 1.03
N VAL A 114 -6.18 -8.62 0.49
CA VAL A 114 -6.16 -8.09 -0.88
C VAL A 114 -5.09 -7.00 -1.06
N ASN A 115 -4.84 -6.16 -0.05
CA ASN A 115 -3.75 -5.17 -0.11
C ASN A 115 -2.37 -5.82 -0.22
N PHE A 116 -2.10 -6.88 0.56
CA PHE A 116 -0.85 -7.64 0.43
C PHE A 116 -0.72 -8.32 -0.95
N ALA A 117 -1.82 -8.88 -1.45
CA ALA A 117 -1.87 -9.46 -2.79
C ALA A 117 -1.64 -8.40 -3.89
N CYS A 118 -2.20 -7.20 -3.74
CA CYS A 118 -2.07 -6.09 -4.68
C CYS A 118 -0.63 -5.60 -4.80
N LEU A 119 0.09 -5.47 -3.68
CA LEU A 119 1.51 -5.06 -3.69
C LEU A 119 2.39 -6.11 -4.35
N THR A 120 2.17 -7.38 -4.02
CA THR A 120 2.87 -8.50 -4.67
C THR A 120 2.57 -8.54 -6.16
N ALA A 121 1.30 -8.40 -6.54
CA ALA A 121 0.86 -8.33 -7.93
C ALA A 121 1.44 -7.12 -8.66
N THR A 122 1.63 -5.97 -7.99
CA THR A 122 2.25 -4.77 -8.56
C THR A 122 3.71 -5.06 -8.95
N VAL A 123 4.47 -5.66 -8.04
CA VAL A 123 5.85 -6.06 -8.31
C VAL A 123 5.88 -7.09 -9.45
N VAL A 124 5.09 -8.16 -9.35
CA VAL A 124 5.02 -9.21 -10.38
C VAL A 124 4.60 -8.64 -11.73
N HIS A 125 3.57 -7.80 -11.80
CA HIS A 125 3.10 -7.17 -13.03
C HIS A 125 4.19 -6.33 -13.68
N VAL A 126 4.90 -5.51 -12.90
CA VAL A 126 5.98 -4.66 -13.41
C VAL A 126 7.16 -5.51 -13.89
N LEU A 127 7.49 -6.60 -13.20
CA LEU A 127 8.53 -7.54 -13.61
C LEU A 127 8.16 -8.30 -14.90
N LEU A 128 6.90 -8.74 -15.03
CA LEU A 128 6.39 -9.50 -16.18
C LEU A 128 6.22 -8.63 -17.42
N PHE A 129 5.61 -7.45 -17.27
CA PHE A 129 5.19 -6.58 -18.37
C PHE A 129 6.35 -5.80 -19.00
N ASN A 130 7.43 -5.54 -18.24
CA ASN A 130 8.58 -4.76 -18.70
C ASN A 130 9.75 -5.60 -19.26
N GLY A 131 9.54 -6.87 -19.61
CA GLY A 131 10.25 -7.40 -20.78
C GLY A 131 11.40 -8.40 -20.61
N SER A 132 11.58 -9.09 -19.48
CA SER A 132 12.54 -10.22 -19.44
C SER A 132 11.99 -11.56 -18.94
N PHE A 133 10.83 -11.59 -18.26
CA PHE A 133 10.29 -12.87 -17.78
C PHE A 133 9.67 -13.73 -18.89
N VAL A 134 8.91 -13.12 -19.82
CA VAL A 134 8.24 -13.84 -20.93
C VAL A 134 9.24 -14.53 -21.86
N GLN A 135 10.43 -13.94 -22.04
CA GLN A 135 11.46 -14.53 -22.88
C GLN A 135 12.05 -15.81 -22.25
N TRP A 136 12.07 -15.92 -20.92
CA TRP A 136 12.64 -17.06 -20.19
C TRP A 136 11.63 -18.16 -19.84
N THR A 137 10.34 -17.86 -19.66
CA THR A 137 9.29 -18.90 -19.55
C THR A 137 9.10 -19.67 -20.85
N SER A 138 9.32 -19.03 -22.01
CA SER A 138 9.39 -19.73 -23.30
C SER A 138 10.60 -20.68 -23.43
N LEU A 139 11.59 -20.58 -22.54
CA LEU A 139 12.83 -21.39 -22.54
C LEU A 139 12.78 -22.59 -21.58
N GLY A 140 11.65 -22.85 -20.91
CA GLY A 140 11.43 -24.10 -20.18
C GLY A 140 12.29 -24.31 -18.92
N CYS A 141 12.90 -23.26 -18.35
CA CYS A 141 13.74 -23.40 -17.16
C CYS A 141 12.91 -23.49 -15.87
N THR A 142 13.15 -24.54 -15.09
CA THR A 142 12.50 -24.82 -13.80
C THR A 142 12.80 -23.73 -12.76
N PHE A 143 11.77 -23.33 -12.02
CA PHE A 143 11.81 -22.30 -10.97
C PHE A 143 12.66 -22.75 -9.77
N ASN A 144 13.95 -22.38 -9.73
CA ASN A 144 14.79 -22.46 -8.53
C ASN A 144 14.98 -21.06 -7.91
N GLY A 145 15.11 -20.97 -6.59
CA GLY A 145 15.23 -19.70 -5.85
C GLY A 145 16.40 -18.80 -6.29
N LEU A 146 17.51 -19.40 -6.76
CA LEU A 146 18.64 -18.65 -7.33
C LEU A 146 18.27 -17.97 -8.65
N MET A 147 17.43 -18.60 -9.47
CA MET A 147 16.94 -18.05 -10.74
C MET A 147 16.01 -16.85 -10.49
N ALA A 148 15.15 -16.92 -9.47
CA ALA A 148 14.30 -15.80 -9.06
C ALA A 148 15.12 -14.55 -8.66
N TYR A 149 16.24 -14.75 -7.98
CA TYR A 149 17.16 -13.66 -7.61
C TYR A 149 17.85 -13.04 -8.85
N TYR A 150 18.33 -13.87 -9.77
CA TYR A 150 18.91 -13.41 -11.05
C TYR A 150 17.89 -12.67 -11.92
N ILE A 151 16.63 -13.11 -11.93
CA ILE A 151 15.53 -12.45 -12.64
C ILE A 151 15.22 -11.09 -12.01
N ALA A 152 15.16 -11.00 -10.68
CA ALA A 152 14.90 -9.74 -9.98
C ALA A 152 15.99 -8.70 -10.29
N LEU A 153 17.27 -9.09 -10.26
CA LEU A 153 18.39 -8.20 -10.58
C LEU A 153 18.39 -7.72 -12.04
N ASN A 154 18.16 -8.62 -13.01
CA ASN A 154 18.11 -8.24 -14.42
C ASN A 154 16.88 -7.40 -14.74
N SER A 155 15.74 -7.68 -14.12
CA SER A 155 14.53 -6.88 -14.31
C SER A 155 14.71 -5.45 -13.79
N VAL A 156 15.38 -5.24 -12.65
CA VAL A 156 15.74 -3.89 -12.18
C VAL A 156 16.61 -3.16 -13.23
N ARG A 157 17.55 -3.87 -13.87
CA ARG A 157 18.38 -3.31 -14.95
C ARG A 157 17.55 -2.96 -16.19
N ASP A 158 16.63 -3.82 -16.60
CA ASP A 158 15.78 -3.62 -17.78
C ASP A 158 14.78 -2.50 -17.55
N ILE A 159 14.19 -2.44 -16.36
CA ILE A 159 13.36 -1.35 -15.87
C ILE A 159 14.13 -0.03 -15.89
N TRP A 160 15.37 -0.03 -15.40
CA TRP A 160 16.23 1.14 -15.43
C TRP A 160 16.53 1.56 -16.87
N GLN A 161 16.80 0.61 -17.77
CA GLN A 161 16.99 0.88 -19.19
C GLN A 161 15.72 1.37 -19.88
N LEU A 162 14.55 0.89 -19.48
CA LEU A 162 13.24 1.33 -20.00
C LEU A 162 12.89 2.73 -19.51
N SER A 163 13.09 3.02 -18.23
CA SER A 163 12.99 4.38 -17.69
C SER A 163 13.94 5.31 -18.45
N THR A 164 15.22 4.93 -18.54
CA THR A 164 16.25 5.70 -19.26
C THR A 164 15.94 5.85 -20.76
N SER A 165 15.39 4.83 -21.39
CA SER A 165 15.06 4.86 -22.83
C SER A 165 13.72 5.55 -23.11
N ALA A 166 12.79 5.60 -22.17
CA ALA A 166 11.61 6.48 -22.22
C ALA A 166 12.05 7.95 -22.17
N PHE A 167 13.05 8.29 -21.35
CA PHE A 167 13.71 9.60 -21.40
C PHE A 167 14.46 9.84 -22.73
N ARG A 168 14.93 8.78 -23.40
CA ARG A 168 15.75 8.87 -24.64
C ARG A 168 14.93 8.84 -25.94
N LYS A 169 13.78 8.16 -25.98
CA LYS A 169 12.87 8.08 -27.14
C LYS A 169 12.10 9.39 -27.27
N LYS A 170 12.71 10.31 -28.00
CA LYS A 170 12.20 11.62 -28.39
C LYS A 170 11.00 11.55 -29.35
N LYS A 171 9.89 10.90 -28.98
CA LYS A 171 8.60 11.19 -29.61
C LYS A 171 8.00 12.36 -28.85
N MET A 172 8.48 13.55 -29.21
CA MET A 172 8.18 14.79 -28.52
C MET A 172 6.71 15.16 -28.78
N ASP A 173 5.86 14.86 -27.81
CA ASP A 173 4.46 15.23 -27.78
C ASP A 173 4.30 16.76 -27.75
N VAL A 174 3.13 17.25 -28.16
CA VAL A 174 2.86 18.69 -28.30
C VAL A 174 3.05 19.42 -26.97
N HIS A 175 2.72 18.76 -25.86
CA HIS A 175 2.90 19.32 -24.52
C HIS A 175 4.39 19.52 -24.20
N THR A 176 5.24 18.50 -24.39
CA THR A 176 6.70 18.64 -24.22
C THR A 176 7.31 19.71 -25.13
N LYS A 177 6.80 19.89 -26.36
CA LYS A 177 7.21 20.99 -27.26
C LYS A 177 6.92 22.38 -26.66
N LEU A 178 5.71 22.59 -26.13
CA LEU A 178 5.35 23.85 -25.46
C LEU A 178 6.16 24.06 -24.17
N MET A 179 6.37 23.00 -23.39
CA MET A 179 7.08 23.05 -22.11
C MET A 179 8.57 23.37 -22.26
N ARG A 180 9.14 23.19 -23.46
CA ARG A 180 10.54 23.52 -23.76
C ARG A 180 10.89 25.00 -23.62
N LYS A 181 9.90 25.89 -23.63
CA LYS A 181 10.09 27.34 -23.36
C LYS A 181 10.61 27.59 -21.94
N TYR A 182 10.36 26.69 -21.00
CA TYR A 182 10.76 26.82 -19.61
C TYR A 182 12.10 26.12 -19.33
N LYS A 183 12.99 26.81 -18.60
CA LYS A 183 14.28 26.25 -18.18
C LYS A 183 14.02 25.08 -17.22
N GLN A 184 14.60 23.92 -17.52
CA GLN A 184 14.52 22.77 -16.62
C GLN A 184 15.23 23.09 -15.31
N VAL A 185 14.60 22.75 -14.19
CA VAL A 185 15.19 22.92 -12.86
C VAL A 185 16.38 21.96 -12.73
N PRO A 186 17.54 22.42 -12.24
CA PRO A 186 18.70 21.55 -12.07
C PRO A 186 18.41 20.37 -11.14
N GLY A 187 18.81 19.16 -11.55
CA GLY A 187 18.60 17.93 -10.79
C GLY A 187 19.17 17.95 -9.36
N TRP A 188 20.26 18.70 -9.15
CA TRP A 188 20.91 18.83 -7.84
C TRP A 188 19.99 19.50 -6.80
N TRP A 189 19.07 20.37 -7.23
CA TRP A 189 18.15 21.06 -6.33
C TRP A 189 17.21 20.06 -5.64
N PHE A 190 16.71 19.06 -6.38
CA PHE A 190 15.91 17.97 -5.82
C PHE A 190 16.71 17.11 -4.84
N MET A 191 17.98 16.82 -5.14
CA MET A 191 18.85 16.07 -4.23
C MET A 191 19.13 16.85 -2.93
N CYS A 192 19.36 18.16 -3.02
CA CYS A 192 19.54 19.01 -1.83
C CYS A 192 18.27 19.02 -0.97
N ILE A 193 17.09 19.15 -1.57
CA ILE A 193 15.81 19.11 -0.83
C ILE A 193 15.57 17.74 -0.21
N LEU A 194 15.87 16.66 -0.92
CA LEU A 194 15.74 15.30 -0.41
C LEU A 194 16.63 15.10 0.83
N VAL A 195 17.91 15.46 0.74
CA VAL A 195 18.86 15.35 1.86
C VAL A 195 18.42 16.24 3.02
N ALA A 196 18.01 17.48 2.76
CA ALA A 196 17.53 18.39 3.79
C ALA A 196 16.29 17.84 4.51
N ASN A 197 15.33 17.24 3.79
CA ASN A 197 14.17 16.59 4.40
C ASN A 197 14.56 15.38 5.23
N ILE A 198 15.42 14.49 4.73
CA ILE A 198 15.88 13.32 5.48
C ILE A 198 16.57 13.75 6.79
N VAL A 199 17.44 14.75 6.74
CA VAL A 199 18.12 15.28 7.92
C VAL A 199 17.13 15.90 8.89
N ALA A 200 16.16 16.68 8.41
CA ALA A 200 15.11 17.25 9.25
C ALA A 200 14.23 16.17 9.92
N THR A 201 13.87 15.11 9.18
CA THR A 201 13.12 13.97 9.72
C THR A 201 13.92 13.23 10.78
N ILE A 202 15.20 12.93 10.54
CA ILE A 202 16.08 12.28 11.53
C ILE A 202 16.22 13.16 12.78
N PHE A 203 16.41 14.47 12.61
CA PHE A 203 16.48 15.42 13.72
C PHE A 203 15.19 15.42 14.54
N THR A 204 14.04 15.42 13.86
CA THR A 204 12.72 15.38 14.51
C THR A 204 12.53 14.08 15.31
N CYS A 205 12.89 12.92 14.74
CA CYS A 205 12.85 11.64 15.45
C CYS A 205 13.80 11.60 16.65
N HIS A 206 14.96 12.28 16.58
CA HIS A 206 15.91 12.33 17.69
C HIS A 206 15.45 13.27 18.81
N TYR A 207 14.96 14.46 18.46
CA TYR A 207 14.55 15.49 19.42
C TYR A 207 13.22 15.14 20.12
N TYR A 208 12.25 14.58 19.38
CA TYR A 208 10.94 14.19 19.90
C TYR A 208 10.83 12.69 20.17
N ASN A 209 11.92 12.03 20.58
CA ASN A 209 11.95 10.58 20.79
C ASN A 209 10.92 10.11 21.83
N ASP A 210 10.67 10.90 22.87
CA ASP A 210 9.68 10.57 23.91
C ASP A 210 8.24 10.54 23.38
N GLN A 211 7.93 11.34 22.35
CA GLN A 211 6.60 11.43 21.76
C GLN A 211 6.44 10.54 20.52
N LEU A 212 7.41 10.56 19.61
CA LEU A 212 7.34 9.84 18.32
C LEU A 212 7.76 8.38 18.46
N GLN A 213 8.63 8.06 19.42
CA GLN A 213 9.13 6.71 19.74
C GLN A 213 9.86 5.98 18.60
N LEU A 214 9.84 6.53 17.39
CA LEU A 214 10.50 5.99 16.22
C LEU A 214 11.99 6.31 16.26
N LYS A 215 12.81 5.26 16.25
CA LYS A 215 14.26 5.39 16.20
C LYS A 215 14.72 5.93 14.84
N TRP A 216 15.85 6.65 14.83
CA TRP A 216 16.44 7.26 13.64
C TRP A 216 16.67 6.31 12.45
N TRP A 217 16.97 5.03 12.72
CA TRP A 217 17.20 4.03 11.67
C TRP A 217 15.91 3.71 10.88
N GLY A 218 14.73 3.91 11.47
CA GLY A 218 13.45 3.74 10.79
C GLY A 218 13.33 4.64 9.57
N VAL A 219 13.85 5.87 9.64
CA VAL A 219 13.83 6.82 8.51
C VAL A 219 14.55 6.26 7.29
N PHE A 220 15.70 5.60 7.47
CA PHE A 220 16.44 4.99 6.36
C PHE A 220 15.69 3.83 5.72
N ILE A 221 14.97 3.03 6.51
CA ILE A 221 14.14 1.93 5.97
C ILE A 221 12.95 2.51 5.21
N ALA A 222 12.30 3.55 5.73
CA ALA A 222 11.21 4.23 5.02
C ALA A 222 11.68 4.79 3.67
N CYS A 223 12.85 5.45 3.64
CA CYS A 223 13.45 5.93 2.39
C CYS A 223 13.77 4.77 1.42
N GLY A 224 14.32 3.66 1.92
CA GLY A 224 14.63 2.48 1.09
C GLY A 224 13.37 1.85 0.48
N LEU A 225 12.32 1.67 1.28
CA LEU A 225 11.02 1.17 0.81
C LEU A 225 10.38 2.12 -0.19
N ALA A 226 10.39 3.42 0.08
CA ALA A 226 9.88 4.42 -0.84
C ALA A 226 10.61 4.35 -2.18
N LEU A 227 11.95 4.31 -2.20
CA LEU A 227 12.73 4.19 -3.43
C LEU A 227 12.42 2.89 -4.20
N PHE A 228 12.27 1.77 -3.50
CA PHE A 228 11.95 0.48 -4.11
C PHE A 228 10.57 0.48 -4.78
N PHE A 229 9.53 0.97 -4.08
CA PHE A 229 8.15 0.96 -4.60
C PHE A 229 7.80 2.16 -5.49
N THR A 230 8.60 3.23 -5.47
CA THR A 230 8.38 4.42 -6.31
C THR A 230 8.29 4.06 -7.79
N LEU A 231 9.20 3.21 -8.27
CA LEU A 231 9.22 2.86 -9.68
C LEU A 231 8.03 1.97 -10.07
N PRO A 232 7.79 0.80 -9.43
CA PRO A 232 6.67 -0.06 -9.79
C PRO A 232 5.32 0.67 -9.72
N ILE A 233 5.09 1.44 -8.66
CA ILE A 233 3.87 2.22 -8.50
C ILE A 233 3.80 3.31 -9.56
N GLY A 234 4.90 4.01 -9.84
CA GLY A 234 4.95 5.06 -10.86
C GLY A 234 4.55 4.55 -12.24
N VAL A 235 4.99 3.35 -12.65
CA VAL A 235 4.61 2.73 -13.93
C VAL A 235 3.12 2.40 -13.99
N ILE A 236 2.56 1.82 -12.91
CA ILE A 236 1.13 1.50 -12.84
C ILE A 236 0.30 2.78 -12.83
N THR A 237 0.68 3.78 -12.05
CA THR A 237 -0.01 5.07 -12.00
C THR A 237 0.06 5.80 -13.34
N ALA A 238 1.18 5.76 -14.04
CA ALA A 238 1.30 6.38 -15.36
C ALA A 238 0.41 5.70 -16.43
N THR A 239 0.17 4.39 -16.32
CA THR A 239 -0.59 3.63 -17.33
C THR A 239 -2.08 3.52 -17.00
N THR A 240 -2.44 3.42 -15.73
CA THR A 240 -3.81 3.14 -15.27
C THR A 240 -4.44 4.29 -14.48
N ASN A 241 -3.66 5.32 -14.14
CA ASN A 241 -4.07 6.40 -13.24
C ASN A 241 -4.48 5.92 -11.83
N GLN A 242 -4.11 4.69 -11.44
CA GLN A 242 -4.38 4.11 -10.12
C GLN A 242 -3.12 4.09 -9.25
N LYS A 243 -3.29 4.34 -7.95
CA LYS A 243 -2.22 4.36 -6.95
C LYS A 243 -2.48 3.31 -5.88
N PRO A 244 -1.77 2.17 -5.90
CA PRO A 244 -1.80 1.20 -4.81
C PRO A 244 -1.31 1.83 -3.50
N ALA A 245 -1.99 1.54 -2.39
CA ALA A 245 -1.60 2.04 -1.05
C ALA A 245 -0.43 1.21 -0.49
N LEU A 246 0.57 1.89 0.08
CA LEU A 246 1.75 1.27 0.69
C LEU A 246 1.63 1.08 2.21
N ASN A 247 0.62 1.67 2.82
CA ASN A 247 0.46 1.74 4.27
C ASN A 247 0.51 0.37 4.96
N VAL A 248 -0.11 -0.64 4.35
CA VAL A 248 -0.24 -1.96 4.96
C VAL A 248 1.12 -2.66 5.08
N ILE A 249 2.01 -2.52 4.08
CA ILE A 249 3.32 -3.15 4.12
C ILE A 249 4.29 -2.38 5.01
N THR A 250 4.19 -1.04 5.05
CA THR A 250 5.03 -0.22 5.93
C THR A 250 4.72 -0.51 7.39
N GLU A 251 3.42 -0.57 7.74
CA GLU A 251 2.97 -0.93 9.10
C GLU A 251 3.38 -2.35 9.49
N TYR A 252 3.27 -3.30 8.56
CA TYR A 252 3.68 -4.68 8.80
C TYR A 252 5.19 -4.80 9.06
N ILE A 253 6.02 -4.16 8.23
CA ILE A 253 7.49 -4.21 8.37
C ILE A 253 7.92 -3.62 9.71
N ILE A 254 7.49 -2.40 10.04
CA ILE A 254 7.93 -1.75 11.28
C ILE A 254 7.36 -2.45 12.52
N GLY A 255 6.13 -2.99 12.46
CA GLY A 255 5.54 -3.76 13.54
C GLY A 255 6.36 -5.00 13.92
N TYR A 256 6.97 -5.67 12.93
CA TYR A 256 7.88 -6.80 13.17
C TYR A 256 9.29 -6.37 13.59
N LEU A 257 9.83 -5.29 13.03
CA LEU A 257 11.18 -4.82 13.39
C LEU A 257 11.24 -4.10 14.74
N TYR A 258 10.15 -3.45 15.16
CA TYR A 258 10.09 -2.66 16.38
C TYR A 258 8.77 -2.88 17.14
N PRO A 259 8.58 -4.09 17.71
CA PRO A 259 7.36 -4.44 18.42
C PRO A 259 7.22 -3.64 19.72
N GLY A 260 5.98 -3.43 20.15
CA GLY A 260 5.67 -2.76 21.42
C GLY A 260 5.52 -1.24 21.35
N TYR A 261 5.73 -0.63 20.18
CA TYR A 261 5.64 0.82 19.97
C TYR A 261 4.59 1.18 18.90
N PRO A 262 3.29 1.25 19.27
CA PRO A 262 2.21 1.60 18.35
C PRO A 262 2.38 2.98 17.71
N VAL A 263 2.89 3.97 18.47
CA VAL A 263 3.09 5.33 17.95
C VAL A 263 4.16 5.36 16.87
N ALA A 264 5.27 4.64 17.08
CA ALA A 264 6.33 4.50 16.08
C ALA A 264 5.79 3.87 14.77
N ASN A 265 4.88 2.90 14.88
CA ASN A 265 4.23 2.28 13.73
C ASN A 265 3.39 3.28 12.93
N ILE A 266 2.57 4.08 13.61
CA ILE A 266 1.73 5.12 12.98
C ILE A 266 2.60 6.21 12.32
N CYS A 267 3.72 6.60 12.94
CA CYS A 267 4.64 7.60 12.37
C CYS A 267 5.41 7.08 11.15
N PHE A 268 5.60 5.77 11.02
CA PHE A 268 6.32 5.15 9.91
C PHE A 268 5.44 4.92 8.68
N LYS A 269 4.13 4.78 8.89
CA LYS A 269 3.09 4.64 7.86
C LYS A 269 3.08 5.83 6.90
#